data_AF-A0A7C6LYQ7-F1
#
_entry.id   AF-A0A7C6LYQ7-F1
#
_cell.length_a   1.000
_cell.length_b   1.000
_cell.length_c   1.000
_cell.angle_alpha   90.00
_cell.angle_beta   90.00
_cell.angle_gamma   90.00
#
_symmetry.space_group_name_H-M   'P 1'
#
loop_
_entity.id
_entity.type
_entity.pdbx_description
1 polymer ?
#
loop_
_entity_poly.entity_id
_entity_poly.type
_entity_poly.pdbx_seq_one_letter_code
_entity_poly.pdbx_strand_id
1 'polypeptide(L)'
;MLDILKFFIAPGATVTSTNITNVNNNKDLLDLLRQAINNVQLIGIPDEDKANLNDDLEIIIEQVSSGSPKKTRILKALEGIKKFMSELSMKLAVTQAASAVTGFDWHALIKSIELFVCNL
;
A
#
# COMPACT_ATOMS: atom_id res chain seq x y z
N MET A 1 -27.92 -18.23 -0.43
CA MET A 1 -27.18 -19.27 0.34
C MET A 1 -26.05 -19.69 -0.59
N LEU A 2 -24.80 -19.29 -0.31
CA LEU A 2 -23.67 -19.59 -1.19
C LEU A 2 -23.21 -21.04 -0.96
N ASP A 3 -23.11 -21.80 -2.05
CA ASP A 3 -22.55 -23.15 -2.09
C ASP A 3 -21.02 -23.10 -1.94
N ILE A 4 -20.52 -23.76 -0.89
CA ILE A 4 -19.10 -23.97 -0.67
C ILE A 4 -18.71 -25.29 -1.37
N LEU A 5 -17.97 -25.14 -2.46
CA LEU A 5 -17.39 -26.21 -3.26
C LEU A 5 -16.50 -27.12 -2.39
N LYS A 6 -16.87 -28.39 -2.26
CA LYS A 6 -16.08 -29.43 -1.60
C LYS A 6 -14.93 -29.86 -2.51
N PHE A 7 -13.68 -29.60 -2.13
CA PHE A 7 -12.50 -30.19 -2.78
C PHE A 7 -12.12 -31.52 -2.10
N PHE A 8 -12.12 -32.61 -2.86
CA PHE A 8 -11.46 -33.86 -2.48
C PHE A 8 -9.96 -33.76 -2.80
N ILE A 9 -9.10 -34.11 -1.84
CA ILE A 9 -7.63 -34.18 -2.03
C ILE A 9 -7.21 -35.65 -1.98
N ALA A 10 -6.48 -36.11 -3.00
CA ALA A 10 -5.83 -37.41 -3.04
C ALA A 10 -4.45 -37.35 -2.32
N PRO A 11 -4.03 -38.41 -1.61
CA PRO A 11 -2.79 -38.41 -0.84
C PRO A 11 -1.58 -38.60 -1.76
N GLY A 12 -0.73 -37.58 -1.89
CA GLY A 12 0.57 -37.70 -2.59
C GLY A 12 1.02 -36.49 -3.41
N ALA A 13 0.19 -35.46 -3.58
CA ALA A 13 0.61 -34.24 -4.27
C ALA A 13 1.19 -33.22 -3.28
N THR A 14 2.45 -32.82 -3.47
CA THR A 14 2.97 -31.59 -2.85
C THR A 14 2.16 -30.42 -3.41
N VAL A 15 1.26 -29.87 -2.60
CA VAL A 15 0.48 -28.70 -2.97
C VAL A 15 1.40 -27.49 -2.93
N THR A 16 1.85 -27.03 -4.10
CA THR A 16 2.27 -25.64 -4.24
C THR A 16 1.00 -24.80 -4.30
N SER A 17 0.51 -24.35 -3.14
CA SER A 17 -0.62 -23.41 -3.07
C SER A 17 -0.15 -22.05 -3.58
N THR A 18 -0.16 -21.85 -4.90
CA THR A 18 -0.21 -20.50 -5.46
C THR A 18 -1.63 -19.99 -5.26
N ASN A 19 -1.77 -19.09 -4.30
CA ASN A 19 -3.01 -18.44 -3.91
C ASN A 19 -3.46 -17.52 -5.07
N ILE A 20 -4.20 -18.06 -6.05
CA ILE A 20 -4.60 -17.35 -7.29
C ILE A 20 -5.45 -16.09 -6.97
N THR A 21 -6.11 -16.04 -5.82
CA THR A 21 -6.82 -14.85 -5.31
C THR A 21 -5.88 -13.75 -4.80
N ASN A 22 -4.65 -14.07 -4.37
CA ASN A 22 -3.70 -13.09 -3.81
C ASN A 22 -2.93 -12.31 -4.90
N VAL A 23 -2.76 -12.90 -6.09
CA VAL A 23 -1.99 -12.26 -7.18
C VAL A 23 -2.71 -11.02 -7.73
N ASN A 24 -4.04 -11.07 -7.84
CA ASN A 24 -4.85 -9.91 -8.25
C ASN A 24 -4.75 -8.78 -7.21
N ASN A 25 -4.82 -9.11 -5.92
CA ASN A 25 -4.74 -8.14 -4.83
C ASN A 25 -3.37 -7.44 -4.77
N ASN A 26 -2.27 -8.17 -5.01
CA ASN A 26 -0.93 -7.57 -5.03
C ASN A 26 -0.74 -6.64 -6.22
N LYS A 27 -1.25 -7.00 -7.41
CA LYS A 27 -1.22 -6.13 -8.58
C LYS A 27 -2.00 -4.83 -8.31
N ASP A 28 -3.21 -4.94 -7.79
CA ASP A 28 -4.06 -3.79 -7.48
C ASP A 28 -3.41 -2.88 -6.42
N LEU A 29 -2.81 -3.46 -5.37
CA LEU A 29 -2.05 -2.70 -4.37
C LEU A 29 -0.82 -2.01 -4.98
N LEU A 30 -0.06 -2.68 -5.85
CA LEU A 30 1.08 -2.08 -6.54
C LEU A 30 0.65 -0.93 -7.45
N ASP A 31 -0.47 -1.07 -8.15
CA ASP A 31 -1.00 -0.03 -9.03
C ASP A 31 -1.52 1.17 -8.20
N LEU A 32 -2.09 0.96 -7.01
CA LEU A 32 -2.40 2.02 -6.05
C LEU A 32 -1.15 2.72 -5.51
N LEU A 33 -0.11 1.98 -5.14
CA LEU A 33 1.16 2.55 -4.63
C LEU A 33 1.84 3.42 -5.68
N ARG A 34 1.86 3.00 -6.95
CA ARG A 34 2.40 3.80 -8.06
C ARG A 34 1.59 5.08 -8.31
N GLN A 35 0.26 4.98 -8.24
CA GLN A 35 -0.60 6.17 -8.32
C GLN A 35 -0.33 7.12 -7.16
N ALA A 36 -0.09 6.61 -5.95
CA ALA A 36 0.25 7.42 -4.79
C ALA A 36 1.53 8.23 -5.05
N ILE A 37 2.62 7.60 -5.51
CA ILE A 37 3.88 8.28 -5.86
C ILE A 37 3.66 9.40 -6.88
N ASN A 38 2.89 9.13 -7.93
CA ASN A 38 2.57 10.16 -8.93
C ASN A 38 1.80 11.34 -8.30
N ASN A 39 0.91 11.07 -7.35
CA ASN A 39 0.16 12.11 -6.65
C ASN A 39 1.04 12.89 -5.66
N VAL A 40 2.02 12.27 -5.00
CA VAL A 40 2.95 12.98 -4.08
C VAL A 40 3.60 14.19 -4.76
N GLN A 41 3.98 14.05 -6.03
CA GLN A 41 4.61 15.12 -6.81
C GLN A 41 3.70 16.35 -6.99
N LEU A 42 2.38 16.13 -6.98
CA LEU A 42 1.36 17.16 -7.18
C LEU A 42 0.99 17.86 -5.86
N ILE A 43 1.37 17.32 -4.71
CA ILE A 43 1.06 17.93 -3.41
C ILE A 43 1.91 19.18 -3.24
N GLY A 44 1.27 20.31 -2.93
CA GLY A 44 1.94 21.57 -2.63
C GLY A 44 2.55 21.60 -1.23
N ILE A 45 3.54 20.75 -0.96
CA ILE A 45 4.30 20.66 0.30
C ILE A 45 5.82 20.68 0.03
N PRO A 46 6.67 20.88 1.05
CA PRO A 46 8.13 20.84 0.89
C PRO A 46 8.64 19.53 0.29
N ASP A 47 9.71 19.60 -0.51
CA ASP A 47 10.26 18.43 -1.20
C ASP A 47 10.85 17.39 -0.24
N GLU A 48 11.34 17.80 0.93
CA GLU A 48 11.77 16.87 1.99
C GLU A 48 10.62 15.98 2.46
N ASP A 49 9.43 16.56 2.66
CA ASP A 49 8.24 15.80 3.06
C ASP A 49 7.79 14.85 1.95
N LYS A 50 7.91 15.26 0.68
CA LYS A 50 7.65 14.39 -0.47
C LYS A 50 8.64 13.23 -0.55
N ALA A 51 9.92 13.50 -0.35
CA ALA A 51 10.96 12.49 -0.36
C ALA A 51 10.73 11.43 0.72
N ASN A 52 10.46 11.87 1.96
CA ASN A 52 10.15 10.97 3.07
C ASN A 52 8.94 10.08 2.78
N LEU A 53 7.86 10.65 2.23
CA LEU A 53 6.67 9.88 1.86
C LEU A 53 6.95 8.90 0.71
N ASN A 54 7.72 9.30 -0.31
CA ASN A 54 8.10 8.42 -1.40
C ASN A 54 8.96 7.24 -0.91
N ASP A 55 9.91 7.47 0.00
CA ASP A 55 10.72 6.40 0.58
C ASP A 55 9.86 5.34 1.26
N ASP A 56 8.85 5.74 2.05
CA ASP A 56 7.92 4.81 2.68
C ASP A 56 7.09 4.04 1.63
N LEU A 57 6.58 4.72 0.60
CA LEU A 57 5.84 4.08 -0.50
C LEU A 57 6.70 3.07 -1.26
N GLU A 58 7.96 3.42 -1.57
CA GLU A 58 8.91 2.55 -2.27
C GLU A 58 9.28 1.32 -1.43
N ILE A 59 9.46 1.47 -0.12
CA ILE A 59 9.68 0.33 0.78
C ILE A 59 8.50 -0.65 0.68
N ILE A 60 7.27 -0.16 0.66
CA ILE A 60 6.09 -1.04 0.55
C ILE A 60 6.04 -1.70 -0.83
N ILE A 61 6.33 -0.98 -1.91
CA ILE A 61 6.44 -1.57 -3.26
C ILE A 61 7.47 -2.70 -3.29
N GLU A 62 8.66 -2.48 -2.71
CA GLU A 62 9.72 -3.48 -2.61
C GLU A 62 9.22 -4.73 -1.87
N GLN A 63 8.51 -4.54 -0.73
CA GLN A 63 8.00 -5.66 0.05
C GLN A 63 6.87 -6.41 -0.66
N VAL A 64 5.91 -5.71 -1.26
CA VAL A 64 4.79 -6.34 -2.00
C VAL A 64 5.28 -7.09 -3.23
N SER A 65 6.37 -6.62 -3.85
CA SER A 65 7.00 -7.28 -5.01
C SER A 65 7.95 -8.42 -4.62
N SER A 66 8.24 -8.60 -3.32
CA SER A 66 9.19 -9.59 -2.83
C SER A 66 8.54 -10.98 -2.74
N GLY A 67 9.32 -12.03 -3.02
CA GLY A 67 8.93 -13.41 -2.71
C GLY A 67 8.91 -13.73 -1.20
N SER A 68 9.46 -12.85 -0.36
CA SER A 68 9.52 -12.99 1.10
C SER A 68 9.30 -11.64 1.80
N PRO A 69 8.09 -11.08 1.77
CA PRO A 69 7.77 -9.79 2.39
C PRO A 69 8.05 -9.77 3.89
N LYS A 70 8.66 -8.70 4.39
CA LYS A 70 8.93 -8.49 5.82
C LYS A 70 7.87 -7.59 6.44
N LYS A 71 6.95 -8.20 7.21
CA LYS A 71 5.87 -7.52 7.93
C LYS A 71 6.33 -6.28 8.72
N THR A 72 7.46 -6.36 9.41
CA THR A 72 8.01 -5.26 10.20
C THR A 72 8.42 -4.05 9.36
N ARG A 73 8.96 -4.25 8.15
CA ARG A 73 9.31 -3.16 7.23
C ARG A 73 8.07 -2.45 6.71
N ILE A 74 7.03 -3.22 6.35
CA ILE A 74 5.77 -2.69 5.85
C ILE A 74 5.06 -1.88 6.94
N LEU A 75 4.98 -2.40 8.16
CA LEU A 75 4.35 -1.71 9.27
C LEU A 75 5.04 -0.38 9.60
N LYS A 76 6.37 -0.33 9.55
CA LYS A 76 7.14 0.91 9.77
C LYS A 76 6.84 1.97 8.69
N ALA A 77 6.86 1.57 7.42
CA ALA A 77 6.54 2.48 6.31
C ALA A 77 5.06 2.93 6.35
N LEU A 78 4.16 2.02 6.70
CA LEU A 78 2.73 2.34 6.87
C LEU A 78 2.51 3.35 8.00
N GLU A 79 3.25 3.25 9.10
CA GLU A 79 3.21 4.24 10.19
C GLU A 79 3.64 5.63 9.69
N GLY A 80 4.71 5.70 8.89
CA GLY A 80 5.16 6.94 8.24
C GLY A 80 4.09 7.56 7.34
N ILE A 81 3.46 6.76 6.47
CA ILE A 81 2.35 7.20 5.62
C ILE A 81 1.17 7.72 6.45
N LYS A 82 0.75 6.99 7.50
CA LYS A 82 -0.35 7.41 8.37
C LYS A 82 -0.05 8.71 9.10
N LYS A 83 1.18 8.85 9.60
CA LYS A 83 1.66 10.07 10.24
C LYS A 83 1.62 11.24 9.26
N PHE A 84 2.18 11.08 8.07
CA PHE A 84 2.12 12.09 7.01
C PHE A 84 0.69 12.54 6.74
N MET A 85 -0.25 11.59 6.56
CA MET A 85 -1.66 11.92 6.31
C MET A 85 -2.32 12.68 7.47
N SER A 86 -1.93 12.39 8.71
CA SER A 86 -2.42 13.13 9.89
C SER A 86 -1.87 14.56 9.97
N GLU A 87 -0.67 14.80 9.44
CA GLU A 87 0.01 16.09 9.45
C GLU A 87 -0.25 16.92 8.17
N LEU A 88 -0.83 16.31 7.13
CA LEU A 88 -0.97 16.90 5.80
C LEU A 88 -1.70 18.24 5.83
N SER A 89 -2.77 18.37 6.62
CA SER A 89 -3.53 19.64 6.74
C SER A 89 -2.68 20.78 7.30
N MET A 90 -1.82 20.48 8.28
CA MET A 90 -0.88 21.44 8.85
C MET A 90 0.22 21.80 7.84
N LYS A 91 0.80 20.80 7.18
CA LYS A 91 1.84 21.00 6.15
C LYS A 91 1.33 21.85 4.98
N LEU A 92 0.08 21.63 4.55
CA LEU A 92 -0.58 22.45 3.54
C LEU A 92 -0.84 23.88 4.01
N ALA A 93 -1.26 24.07 5.27
CA ALA A 93 -1.48 25.42 5.83
C ALA A 93 -0.20 26.25 5.92
N VAL A 94 0.96 25.59 6.15
CA VAL A 94 2.28 26.23 6.18
C VAL A 94 2.77 26.59 4.78
N THR A 95 2.33 25.87 3.75
CA THR A 95 2.78 26.10 2.38
C THR A 95 1.89 27.18 1.74
N GLN A 96 2.41 28.40 1.59
CA GLN A 96 1.71 29.55 0.95
C GLN A 96 1.33 29.31 -0.54
N ALA A 97 1.51 28.09 -1.06
CA ALA A 97 1.19 27.71 -2.43
C ALA A 97 -0.27 27.24 -2.54
N ALA A 98 -1.00 27.78 -3.52
CA ALA A 98 -2.37 27.40 -3.82
C ALA A 98 -2.52 25.88 -3.95
N SER A 99 -3.45 25.35 -3.17
CA SER A 99 -3.69 23.95 -2.88
C SER A 99 -3.98 23.10 -4.11
N ALA A 100 -3.11 22.15 -4.41
CA ALA A 100 -3.49 20.88 -5.03
C ALA A 100 -3.66 19.85 -3.91
N VAL A 101 -4.86 19.77 -3.34
CA VAL A 101 -5.25 18.56 -2.59
C VAL A 101 -5.56 17.52 -3.66
N THR A 102 -4.64 16.58 -3.85
CA THR A 102 -4.79 15.54 -4.87
C THR A 102 -5.98 14.67 -4.51
N GLY A 103 -6.89 14.43 -5.46
CA GLY A 103 -8.06 13.55 -5.28
C GLY A 103 -7.74 12.06 -5.11
N PHE A 104 -6.50 11.72 -4.75
CA PHE A 104 -6.07 10.35 -4.50
C PHE A 104 -6.65 9.84 -3.17
N ASP A 105 -7.24 8.65 -3.20
CA ASP A 105 -7.84 8.02 -2.04
C ASP A 105 -6.77 7.34 -1.17
N TRP A 106 -6.12 8.14 -0.33
CA TRP A 106 -5.13 7.67 0.64
C TRP A 106 -5.69 6.66 1.65
N HIS A 107 -7.00 6.72 1.93
CA HIS A 107 -7.65 5.77 2.84
C HIS A 107 -7.77 4.38 2.19
N ALA A 108 -8.10 4.33 0.90
CA ALA A 108 -8.11 3.09 0.13
C ALA A 108 -6.72 2.45 0.03
N LEU A 109 -5.67 3.27 -0.13
CA LEU A 109 -4.29 2.79 -0.09
C LEU A 109 -3.95 2.17 1.27
N ILE A 110 -4.19 2.91 2.37
CA ILE A 110 -3.89 2.44 3.73
C ILE A 110 -4.61 1.12 4.02
N LYS A 111 -5.90 1.02 3.70
CA LYS A 111 -6.67 -0.23 3.89
C LYS A 111 -6.12 -1.39 3.07
N SER A 112 -5.69 -1.15 1.83
CA SER A 112 -5.10 -2.18 0.98
C SER A 112 -3.78 -2.68 1.55
N ILE A 113 -2.94 -1.80 2.11
CA ILE A 113 -1.69 -2.17 2.78
C ILE A 113 -1.98 -2.97 4.06
N GLU A 114 -2.95 -2.53 4.88
CA GLU A 114 -3.36 -3.25 6.09
C GLU A 114 -3.86 -4.67 5.77
N LEU A 115 -4.70 -4.80 4.75
CA LEU A 115 -5.18 -6.09 4.28
C LEU A 115 -4.05 -7.00 3.81
N PHE A 116 -3.08 -6.44 3.06
CA PHE A 116 -1.89 -7.18 2.66
C PHE A 116 -1.13 -7.72 3.88
N VAL A 117 -0.87 -6.87 4.88
CA VAL A 117 -0.16 -7.24 6.12
C VAL A 117 -0.92 -8.28 6.97
N CYS A 118 -2.25 -8.26 6.95
CA CYS A 118 -3.09 -9.27 7.60
C CYS A 118 -3.01 -10.63 6.92
N ASN A 119 -2.70 -10.67 5.61
CA ASN A 119 -2.60 -11.87 4.81
C ASN A 119 -1.16 -12.40 4.64
N LEU A 120 -0.18 -11.74 5.26
CA LEU A 120 1.20 -12.23 5.42
C LEU A 120 1.31 -13.25 6.55
#